data_AF-A0AAF1ADR1-F1
#
_entry.id   AF-A0AAF1ADR1-F1
#
_cell.length_a   1.000
_cell.length_b   1.000
_cell.length_c   1.000
_cell.angle_alpha   90.00
_cell.angle_beta   90.00
_cell.angle_gamma   90.00
#
_symmetry.space_group_name_H-M   'P 1'
#
loop_
_entity.id
_entity.type
_entity.pdbx_description
1 polymer ?
#
loop_
_entity_poly.entity_id
_entity_poly.type
_entity_poly.pdbx_seq_one_letter_code
_entity_poly.pdbx_strand_id
1 'polypeptide(L)'
;MAFACAAAPHAAAQPAGKDFTKPAIVILGYGLTPDGWMRPILYTRVLTGLAVAQAFPQSPIIVTGGNPKNGRTEAGEMRNLLRLLGFPANRIIVEDKANSTVQNAQFSVPLAEKADTTGIILVTSSTHQGRADGNFADAGGNMLATVSFPDGNPQTNITQFIRDVLSPLTPIG
;
A
#
# COMPACT_ATOMS: atom_id res chain seq x y z
N MET A 1 22.16 53.04 24.64
CA MET A 1 22.70 51.89 23.88
C MET A 1 22.00 50.63 24.37
N ALA A 2 21.15 50.02 23.53
CA ALA A 2 20.64 48.68 23.75
C ALA A 2 20.63 47.99 22.38
N PHE A 3 21.49 46.98 22.20
CA PHE A 3 21.51 46.14 21.01
C PHE A 3 20.42 45.08 21.15
N ALA A 4 19.45 45.06 20.24
CA ALA A 4 18.54 43.95 20.07
C ALA A 4 19.21 42.88 19.20
N CYS A 5 19.40 41.68 19.77
CA CYS A 5 19.85 40.51 19.03
C CYS A 5 18.66 39.96 18.24
N ALA A 6 18.65 40.11 16.92
CA ALA A 6 17.67 39.45 16.06
C ALA A 6 18.10 38.00 15.84
N ALA A 7 17.32 37.05 16.36
CA ALA A 7 17.50 35.64 16.07
C ALA A 7 17.25 35.38 14.57
N ALA A 8 18.20 34.73 13.90
CA ALA A 8 18.05 34.31 12.52
C ALA A 8 16.87 33.32 12.40
N PRO A 9 16.04 33.40 11.35
CA PRO A 9 15.00 32.42 11.13
C PRO A 9 15.65 31.06 10.92
N HIS A 10 15.29 30.08 11.76
CA HIS A 10 15.53 28.68 11.44
C HIS A 10 14.79 28.38 10.14
N ALA A 11 15.53 28.17 9.06
CA ALA A 11 14.97 27.64 7.83
C ALA A 11 14.34 26.29 8.15
N ALA A 12 13.01 26.23 8.11
CA ALA A 12 12.30 24.97 8.17
C ALA A 12 12.84 24.08 7.04
N ALA A 13 13.34 22.90 7.38
CA ALA A 13 13.76 21.92 6.39
C ALA A 13 12.58 21.68 5.44
N GLN A 14 12.79 21.92 4.15
CA GLN A 14 11.83 21.50 3.13
C GLN A 14 11.64 19.99 3.28
N PRO A 15 10.41 19.45 3.22
CA PRO A 15 10.22 18.02 3.27
C PRO A 15 11.00 17.40 2.10
N ALA A 16 11.99 16.56 2.41
CA ALA A 16 12.66 15.77 1.40
C ALA A 16 11.57 15.01 0.62
N GLY A 17 11.61 15.10 -0.72
CA GLY A 17 10.60 14.48 -1.57
C GLY A 17 10.46 12.99 -1.30
N LYS A 18 9.26 12.44 -1.53
CA LYS A 18 8.99 11.01 -1.38
C LYS A 18 9.85 10.18 -2.35
N ASP A 19 10.55 9.18 -1.85
CA ASP A 19 11.39 8.27 -2.65
C ASP A 19 10.59 7.07 -3.18
N PHE A 20 10.32 7.08 -4.47
CA PHE A 20 9.57 6.05 -5.18
C PHE A 20 10.47 5.06 -5.96
N THR A 21 11.78 5.00 -5.69
CA THR A 21 12.69 4.12 -6.44
C THR A 21 12.42 2.64 -6.22
N LYS A 22 12.01 2.23 -5.01
CA LYS A 22 11.65 0.83 -4.70
C LYS A 22 10.58 0.75 -3.58
N PRO A 23 9.34 1.20 -3.83
CA PRO A 23 8.26 1.08 -2.85
C PRO A 23 7.88 -0.38 -2.58
N ALA A 24 7.43 -0.72 -1.36
CA ALA A 24 6.65 -1.91 -1.11
C ALA A 24 5.18 -1.65 -1.51
N ILE A 25 4.59 -2.54 -2.31
CA ILE A 25 3.17 -2.45 -2.66
C ILE A 25 2.40 -3.35 -1.70
N VAL A 26 1.71 -2.76 -0.72
CA VAL A 26 1.03 -3.51 0.34
C VAL A 26 -0.46 -3.61 0.02
N ILE A 27 -0.97 -4.82 -0.22
CA ILE A 27 -2.37 -5.07 -0.54
C ILE A 27 -3.09 -5.61 0.70
N LEU A 28 -4.10 -4.86 1.15
CA LEU A 28 -4.89 -5.23 2.33
C LEU A 28 -6.02 -6.21 2.01
N GLY A 29 -6.20 -7.18 2.91
CA GLY A 29 -7.39 -8.02 3.00
C GLY A 29 -8.69 -7.24 3.23
N TYR A 30 -9.82 -7.86 2.90
CA TYR A 30 -11.18 -7.33 3.03
C TYR A 30 -12.16 -8.34 3.66
N GLY A 31 -11.89 -9.64 3.52
CA GLY A 31 -12.67 -10.76 3.99
C GLY A 31 -12.99 -11.74 2.86
N LEU A 32 -12.92 -13.03 3.16
CA LEU A 32 -13.38 -14.10 2.26
C LEU A 32 -14.88 -14.38 2.42
N THR A 33 -15.46 -15.10 1.47
CA THR A 33 -16.75 -15.77 1.65
C THR A 33 -16.59 -16.95 2.63
N PRO A 34 -17.69 -17.48 3.20
CA PRO A 34 -17.61 -18.66 4.07
C PRO A 34 -16.89 -19.85 3.44
N ASP A 35 -17.04 -20.04 2.13
CA ASP A 35 -16.39 -21.11 1.36
C ASP A 35 -14.91 -20.86 1.05
N GLY A 36 -14.37 -19.70 1.44
CA GLY A 36 -12.97 -19.33 1.26
C GLY A 36 -12.65 -18.64 -0.07
N TRP A 37 -13.66 -18.16 -0.80
CA TRP A 37 -13.46 -17.40 -2.03
C TRP A 37 -13.25 -15.91 -1.76
N MET A 38 -12.46 -15.26 -2.61
CA MET A 38 -12.31 -13.80 -2.55
C MET A 38 -13.63 -13.11 -2.91
N ARG A 39 -13.92 -12.01 -2.21
CA ARG A 39 -15.03 -11.11 -2.57
C ARG A 39 -14.61 -10.19 -3.72
N PRO A 40 -15.55 -9.62 -4.50
CA PRO A 40 -15.24 -8.71 -5.61
C PRO A 40 -14.26 -7.59 -5.25
N ILE A 41 -14.42 -6.97 -4.07
CA ILE A 41 -13.52 -5.92 -3.59
C ILE A 41 -12.07 -6.42 -3.42
N LEU A 42 -11.88 -7.65 -2.96
CA LEU A 42 -10.55 -8.22 -2.79
C LEU A 42 -9.88 -8.49 -4.16
N TYR A 43 -10.64 -8.93 -5.17
CA TYR A 43 -10.14 -9.02 -6.55
C TYR A 43 -9.70 -7.64 -7.06
N THR A 44 -10.51 -6.60 -6.88
CA THR A 44 -10.17 -5.23 -7.30
C THR A 44 -8.87 -4.75 -6.66
N ARG A 45 -8.66 -5.02 -5.36
CA ARG A 45 -7.41 -4.66 -4.67
C ARG A 45 -6.19 -5.41 -5.23
N VAL A 46 -6.33 -6.70 -5.55
CA VAL A 46 -5.23 -7.46 -6.17
C VAL A 46 -4.89 -6.91 -7.55
N LEU A 47 -5.91 -6.66 -8.39
CA LEU A 47 -5.71 -6.09 -9.73
C LEU A 47 -5.08 -4.70 -9.67
N THR A 48 -5.48 -3.89 -8.68
CA THR A 48 -4.90 -2.58 -8.41
C THR A 48 -3.42 -2.71 -8.05
N GLY A 49 -3.08 -3.55 -7.08
CA GLY A 49 -1.68 -3.76 -6.69
C GLY A 49 -0.83 -4.31 -7.83
N LEU A 50 -1.39 -5.17 -8.67
CA LEU A 50 -0.71 -5.66 -9.88
C LEU A 50 -0.44 -4.54 -10.88
N ALA A 51 -1.41 -3.64 -11.10
CA ALA A 51 -1.25 -2.48 -11.98
C ALA A 51 -0.20 -1.51 -11.46
N VAL A 52 -0.22 -1.22 -10.15
CA VAL A 52 0.84 -0.42 -9.48
C VAL A 52 2.21 -1.09 -9.70
N ALA A 53 2.30 -2.40 -9.55
CA ALA A 53 3.56 -3.13 -9.69
C ALA A 53 4.14 -3.11 -11.12
N GLN A 54 3.34 -2.79 -12.14
CA GLN A 54 3.86 -2.56 -13.50
C GLN A 54 4.68 -1.28 -13.59
N ALA A 55 4.32 -0.24 -12.82
CA ALA A 55 5.08 1.01 -12.75
C ALA A 55 6.37 0.87 -11.92
N PHE A 56 6.45 -0.15 -11.06
CA PHE A 56 7.60 -0.40 -10.19
C PHE A 56 8.14 -1.84 -10.35
N PRO A 57 8.89 -2.13 -11.42
CA PRO A 57 9.34 -3.48 -11.73
C PRO A 57 10.34 -4.07 -10.71
N GLN A 58 10.92 -3.26 -9.82
CA GLN A 58 11.84 -3.71 -8.76
C GLN A 58 11.14 -3.96 -7.41
N SER A 59 9.87 -3.54 -7.29
CA SER A 59 9.14 -3.56 -6.02
C SER A 59 8.56 -4.91 -5.67
N PRO A 60 8.60 -5.34 -4.40
CA PRO A 60 7.82 -6.48 -3.94
C PRO A 60 6.34 -6.08 -3.78
N ILE A 61 5.46 -7.08 -3.90
CA ILE A 61 4.08 -7.00 -3.41
C ILE A 61 4.01 -7.74 -2.08
N ILE A 62 3.53 -7.06 -1.05
CA ILE A 62 3.18 -7.65 0.24
C ILE A 62 1.66 -7.84 0.26
N VAL A 63 1.19 -9.07 0.48
CA VAL A 63 -0.24 -9.37 0.66
C VAL A 63 -0.50 -9.70 2.13
N THR A 64 -1.44 -9.00 2.77
CA THR A 64 -1.72 -9.15 4.21
C THR A 64 -3.19 -9.47 4.49
N GLY A 65 -3.42 -10.45 5.36
CA GLY A 65 -4.75 -10.88 5.79
C GLY A 65 -4.77 -12.37 6.15
N GLY A 66 -4.87 -12.63 7.44
CA GLY A 66 -4.72 -13.94 8.07
C GLY A 66 -5.98 -14.51 8.69
N ASN A 67 -7.16 -13.94 8.43
CA ASN A 67 -8.43 -14.48 8.94
C ASN A 67 -8.94 -15.63 8.06
N PRO A 68 -8.77 -16.91 8.44
CA PRO A 68 -9.08 -18.00 7.53
C PRO A 68 -10.59 -18.20 7.37
N LYS A 69 -11.01 -18.56 6.15
CA LYS A 69 -12.32 -19.16 5.85
C LYS A 69 -12.11 -20.42 5.03
N ASN A 70 -12.74 -21.52 5.45
CA ASN A 70 -12.58 -22.82 4.82
C ASN A 70 -11.10 -23.22 4.58
N GLY A 71 -10.24 -23.00 5.58
CA GLY A 71 -8.81 -23.30 5.51
C GLY A 71 -7.96 -22.37 4.62
N ARG A 72 -8.54 -21.30 4.07
CA ARG A 72 -7.86 -20.34 3.18
C ARG A 72 -7.74 -18.97 3.86
N THR A 73 -6.58 -18.33 3.75
CA THR A 73 -6.37 -16.95 4.19
C THR A 73 -6.48 -15.98 3.02
N GLU A 74 -6.79 -14.72 3.30
CA GLU A 74 -6.89 -13.67 2.27
C GLU A 74 -5.55 -13.49 1.57
N ALA A 75 -4.45 -13.41 2.33
CA ALA A 75 -3.09 -13.31 1.80
C ALA A 75 -2.73 -14.52 0.91
N GLY A 76 -3.16 -15.73 1.28
CA GLY A 76 -2.98 -16.92 0.47
C GLY A 76 -3.70 -16.84 -0.88
N GLU A 77 -4.96 -16.44 -0.88
CA GLU A 77 -5.75 -16.29 -2.11
C GLU A 77 -5.25 -15.13 -2.99
N MET A 78 -4.84 -14.01 -2.38
CA MET A 78 -4.22 -12.91 -3.11
C MET A 78 -2.92 -13.35 -3.80
N ARG A 79 -2.03 -14.10 -3.11
CA ARG A 79 -0.84 -14.69 -3.73
C ARG A 79 -1.20 -15.58 -4.91
N ASN A 80 -2.19 -16.46 -4.74
CA ASN A 80 -2.57 -17.42 -5.78
C ASN A 80 -3.06 -16.69 -7.04
N LEU A 81 -3.87 -15.64 -6.88
CA LEU A 81 -4.32 -14.82 -8.00
C LEU A 81 -3.17 -14.05 -8.66
N LEU A 82 -2.28 -13.43 -7.90
CA LEU A 82 -1.09 -12.76 -8.45
C LEU A 82 -0.24 -13.70 -9.30
N ARG A 83 -0.01 -14.93 -8.82
CA ARG A 83 0.72 -15.96 -9.57
C ARG A 83 -0.02 -16.40 -10.84
N LEU A 84 -1.34 -16.57 -10.75
CA LEU A 84 -2.18 -16.91 -11.90
C LEU A 84 -2.11 -15.84 -12.99
N LEU A 85 -2.02 -14.57 -12.60
CA LEU A 85 -1.86 -13.42 -13.49
C LEU A 85 -0.40 -13.20 -13.95
N GLY A 86 0.52 -14.13 -13.62
CA GLY A 86 1.90 -14.10 -14.09
C GLY A 86 2.87 -13.26 -13.26
N PHE A 87 2.47 -12.76 -12.08
CA PHE A 87 3.39 -12.01 -11.22
C PHE A 87 4.45 -12.95 -10.60
N PRO A 88 5.74 -12.57 -10.61
CA PRO A 88 6.84 -13.44 -10.19
C PRO A 88 6.77 -13.74 -8.69
N ALA A 89 6.74 -15.05 -8.35
CA ALA A 89 6.51 -15.52 -6.99
C ALA A 89 7.58 -15.06 -5.97
N ASN A 90 8.83 -14.86 -6.41
CA ASN A 90 9.91 -14.34 -5.56
C ASN A 90 9.75 -12.86 -5.19
N ARG A 91 8.82 -12.14 -5.83
CA ARG A 91 8.45 -10.76 -5.48
C ARG A 91 7.16 -10.68 -4.67
N ILE A 92 6.56 -11.81 -4.28
CA ILE A 92 5.37 -11.85 -3.43
C ILE A 92 5.78 -12.22 -2.01
N ILE A 93 5.53 -11.32 -1.07
CA ILE A 93 5.69 -11.56 0.36
C ILE A 93 4.31 -11.78 0.95
N VAL A 94 4.13 -12.91 1.63
CA VAL A 94 2.84 -13.31 2.23
C VAL A 94 2.87 -13.03 3.72
N GLU A 95 1.90 -12.27 4.19
CA GLU A 95 1.61 -12.05 5.60
C GLU A 95 0.21 -12.60 5.90
N ASP A 96 0.14 -13.80 6.49
CA ASP A 96 -1.09 -14.56 6.69
C ASP A 96 -1.47 -14.73 8.17
N LYS A 97 -0.96 -13.86 9.05
CA LYS A 97 -1.20 -13.91 10.50
C LYS A 97 -2.15 -12.81 10.98
N ALA A 98 -2.24 -11.69 10.28
CA ALA A 98 -3.04 -10.56 10.74
C ALA A 98 -4.55 -10.86 10.77
N ASN A 99 -5.21 -10.58 11.89
CA ASN A 99 -6.65 -10.75 12.08
C ASN A 99 -7.45 -9.44 12.07
N SER A 100 -6.76 -8.30 11.91
CA SER A 100 -7.35 -6.96 11.99
C SER A 100 -6.56 -5.98 11.14
N THR A 101 -7.16 -4.82 10.83
CA THR A 101 -6.46 -3.76 10.06
C THR A 101 -5.24 -3.21 10.81
N VAL A 102 -5.26 -3.20 12.15
CA VAL A 102 -4.10 -2.81 12.98
C VAL A 102 -2.97 -3.82 12.82
N GLN A 103 -3.28 -5.11 12.89
CA GLN A 103 -2.27 -6.16 12.70
C GLN A 103 -1.73 -6.19 11.27
N ASN A 104 -2.56 -5.92 10.25
CA ASN A 104 -2.09 -5.81 8.87
C ASN A 104 -0.95 -4.76 8.79
N ALA A 105 -1.12 -3.62 9.44
CA ALA A 105 -0.09 -2.58 9.49
C ALA A 105 1.15 -3.04 10.28
N GLN A 106 0.95 -3.51 11.52
CA GLN A 106 2.03 -3.95 12.41
C GLN A 106 2.88 -5.08 11.81
N PHE A 107 2.30 -5.94 10.99
CA PHE A 107 3.02 -7.06 10.38
C PHE A 107 3.58 -6.72 8.99
N SER A 108 2.94 -5.81 8.23
CA SER A 108 3.41 -5.43 6.89
C SER A 108 4.57 -4.44 6.92
N VAL A 109 4.57 -3.46 7.84
CA VAL A 109 5.66 -2.47 7.97
C VAL A 109 7.04 -3.13 8.12
N PRO A 110 7.28 -4.04 9.08
CA PRO A 110 8.59 -4.68 9.23
C PRO A 110 8.93 -5.60 8.05
N LEU A 111 7.96 -6.09 7.28
CA LEU A 111 8.23 -6.85 6.05
C LEU A 111 8.71 -5.93 4.93
N ALA A 112 8.15 -4.73 4.81
CA ALA A 112 8.61 -3.71 3.86
C ALA A 112 10.05 -3.27 4.17
N GLU A 113 10.38 -3.05 5.44
CA GLU A 113 11.73 -2.71 5.89
C GLU A 113 12.73 -3.84 5.59
N LYS A 114 12.40 -5.09 5.94
CA LYS A 114 13.25 -6.26 5.64
C LYS A 114 13.48 -6.50 4.15
N ALA A 115 12.55 -6.04 3.31
CA ALA A 115 12.67 -6.10 1.86
C ALA A 115 13.49 -4.95 1.26
N ASP A 116 14.06 -4.07 2.11
CA ASP A 116 14.88 -2.92 1.73
C ASP A 116 14.13 -2.02 0.74
N THR A 117 12.92 -1.62 1.13
CA THR A 117 12.04 -0.77 0.33
C THR A 117 12.09 0.68 0.81
N THR A 118 11.88 1.61 -0.11
CA THR A 118 11.99 3.05 0.18
C THR A 118 10.78 3.62 0.90
N GLY A 119 9.69 2.87 0.94
CA GLY A 119 8.46 3.21 1.62
C GLY A 119 7.30 2.35 1.12
N ILE A 120 6.07 2.72 1.46
CA ILE A 120 4.87 1.91 1.21
C ILE A 120 3.93 2.64 0.26
N ILE A 121 3.50 1.93 -0.79
CA ILE A 121 2.29 2.23 -1.53
C ILE A 121 1.20 1.28 -1.03
N LEU A 122 0.23 1.82 -0.31
CA LEU A 122 -0.84 1.05 0.29
C LEU A 122 -2.02 0.89 -0.66
N VAL A 123 -2.51 -0.34 -0.83
CA VAL A 123 -3.65 -0.67 -1.67
C VAL A 123 -4.83 -1.15 -0.81
N THR A 124 -5.92 -0.39 -0.85
CA THR A 124 -7.14 -0.62 -0.07
C THR A 124 -8.39 -0.18 -0.85
N SER A 125 -9.58 -0.23 -0.24
CA SER A 125 -10.81 0.35 -0.83
C SER A 125 -11.14 1.69 -0.17
N SER A 126 -11.86 2.56 -0.88
CA SER A 126 -12.14 3.94 -0.42
C SER A 126 -12.84 3.98 0.94
N THR A 127 -13.79 3.07 1.16
CA THR A 127 -14.51 2.89 2.44
C THR A 127 -13.61 2.48 3.62
N HIS A 128 -12.39 2.00 3.36
CA HIS A 128 -11.45 1.49 4.35
C HIS A 128 -10.17 2.31 4.44
N GLN A 129 -9.99 3.29 3.55
CA GLN A 129 -8.75 4.05 3.42
C GLN A 129 -8.40 4.82 4.69
N GLY A 130 -9.31 5.62 5.24
CA GLY A 130 -9.01 6.45 6.41
C GLY A 130 -8.51 5.65 7.61
N ARG A 131 -9.09 4.47 7.87
CA ARG A 131 -8.62 3.56 8.93
C ARG A 131 -7.27 2.93 8.59
N ALA A 132 -7.04 2.60 7.32
CA ALA A 132 -5.80 1.98 6.88
C ALA A 132 -4.62 2.97 6.97
N ASP A 133 -4.81 4.20 6.51
CA ASP A 133 -3.79 5.26 6.57
C ASP A 133 -3.36 5.53 8.02
N GLY A 134 -4.33 5.67 8.94
CA GLY A 134 -4.04 5.85 10.37
C GLY A 134 -3.24 4.69 10.97
N ASN A 135 -3.68 3.45 10.74
CA ASN A 135 -3.00 2.27 11.31
C ASN A 135 -1.57 2.09 10.78
N PHE A 136 -1.31 2.40 9.51
CA PHE A 136 0.03 2.32 8.93
C PHE A 136 0.94 3.43 9.43
N ALA A 137 0.42 4.65 9.61
CA ALA A 137 1.16 5.73 10.24
C ALA A 137 1.50 5.40 11.71
N ASP A 138 0.53 4.89 12.48
CA ASP A 138 0.72 4.49 13.88
C ASP A 138 1.71 3.33 14.03
N ALA A 139 1.78 2.44 13.04
CA ALA A 139 2.77 1.37 12.97
C ALA A 139 4.17 1.84 12.54
N GLY A 140 4.36 3.14 12.25
CA GLY A 140 5.64 3.71 11.84
C GLY A 140 5.97 3.54 10.35
N GLY A 141 4.99 3.21 9.51
CA GLY A 141 5.20 3.02 8.08
C GLY A 141 5.59 4.32 7.35
N ASN A 142 6.64 4.26 6.53
CA ASN A 142 6.99 5.36 5.62
C ASN A 142 6.02 5.38 4.42
N MET A 143 4.94 6.15 4.51
CA MET A 143 3.87 6.16 3.51
C MET A 143 4.19 7.06 2.32
N LEU A 144 4.31 6.45 1.13
CA LEU A 144 4.55 7.15 -0.13
C LEU A 144 3.24 7.52 -0.81
N ALA A 145 2.29 6.59 -0.88
CA ALA A 145 0.96 6.84 -1.42
C ALA A 145 -0.05 5.84 -0.87
N THR A 146 -1.33 6.19 -0.94
CA THR A 146 -2.42 5.24 -0.77
C THR A 146 -3.25 5.23 -2.03
N VAL A 147 -3.37 4.07 -2.65
CA VAL A 147 -4.20 3.83 -3.82
C VAL A 147 -5.45 3.12 -3.36
N SER A 148 -6.57 3.81 -3.51
CA SER A 148 -7.88 3.20 -3.37
C SER A 148 -8.66 3.33 -4.67
N PHE A 149 -9.37 2.26 -5.03
CA PHE A 149 -10.28 2.29 -6.16
C PHE A 149 -11.70 2.54 -5.62
N PRO A 150 -12.38 3.62 -6.04
CA PRO A 150 -13.81 3.80 -5.80
C PRO A 150 -14.64 2.58 -6.19
N ASP A 151 -15.55 2.21 -5.28
CA ASP A 151 -16.44 1.05 -5.39
C ASP A 151 -17.56 1.21 -6.46
N GLY A 152 -17.41 2.11 -7.46
CA GLY A 152 -18.52 2.44 -8.38
C GLY A 152 -18.24 3.10 -9.74
N ASN A 153 -17.06 3.66 -10.05
CA ASN A 153 -16.78 4.26 -11.39
C ASN A 153 -15.31 4.10 -11.86
N PRO A 154 -15.02 3.34 -12.93
CA PRO A 154 -13.67 3.09 -13.45
C PRO A 154 -12.86 4.33 -13.88
N GLN A 155 -13.49 5.41 -14.38
CA GLN A 155 -12.74 6.57 -14.90
C GLN A 155 -12.13 7.45 -13.79
N THR A 156 -12.85 7.60 -12.67
CA THR A 156 -12.33 8.31 -11.49
C THR A 156 -11.10 7.58 -10.92
N ASN A 157 -11.03 6.27 -11.09
CA ASN A 157 -10.01 5.40 -10.52
C ASN A 157 -8.64 5.57 -11.21
N ILE A 158 -8.61 5.70 -12.54
CA ILE A 158 -7.37 5.89 -13.31
C ILE A 158 -6.80 7.28 -13.04
N THR A 159 -7.64 8.33 -13.02
CA THR A 159 -7.22 9.69 -12.74
C THR A 159 -6.64 9.83 -11.33
N GLN A 160 -7.23 9.16 -10.33
CA GLN A 160 -6.72 9.14 -8.97
C GLN A 160 -5.36 8.41 -8.88
N PHE A 161 -5.23 7.26 -9.54
CA PHE A 161 -3.96 6.54 -9.62
C PHE A 161 -2.85 7.37 -10.29
N ILE A 162 -3.15 8.02 -11.42
CA ILE A 162 -2.20 8.92 -12.09
C ILE A 162 -1.77 10.03 -11.15
N ARG A 163 -2.72 10.70 -10.47
CA ARG A 163 -2.43 11.77 -9.52
C ARG A 163 -1.54 11.32 -8.35
N ASP A 164 -1.89 10.22 -7.71
CA ASP A 164 -1.29 9.87 -6.42
C ASP A 164 0.03 9.11 -6.56
N VAL A 165 0.23 8.42 -7.68
CA VAL A 165 1.38 7.53 -7.89
C VAL A 165 2.27 7.99 -9.04
N LEU A 166 1.69 8.48 -10.15
CA LEU A 166 2.46 8.81 -11.35
C LEU A 166 2.80 10.30 -11.45
N SER A 167 1.98 11.23 -10.95
CA SER A 167 2.30 12.66 -10.98
C SER A 167 3.56 13.04 -10.21
N PRO A 168 3.95 12.35 -9.10
CA PRO A 168 5.26 12.55 -8.48
C PRO A 168 6.43 12.06 -9.35
N LEU A 169 6.19 11.15 -10.30
CA LEU A 169 7.20 10.51 -11.15
C LEU A 169 7.29 11.14 -12.55
N THR A 170 6.23 11.80 -12.99
CA THR A 170 6.14 12.52 -14.26
C THR A 170 5.39 13.83 -14.00
N PRO A 171 6.04 15.00 -14.13
CA PRO A 171 5.34 16.28 -14.08
C PRO A 171 4.49 16.39 -15.34
N ILE A 172 3.25 15.92 -15.26
CA ILE A 172 2.24 16.16 -16.30
C ILE A 172 1.63 17.52 -15.96
N GLY A 173 2.11 18.55 -16.65
CA GLY A 173 1.49 19.88 -16.70
C GLY A 173 0.27 19.91 -17.60
#